data_AF-A0A7X6I9Y4-F1
#
_entry.id   AF-A0A7X6I9Y4-F1
#
_cell.length_a   1.000
_cell.length_b   1.000
_cell.length_c   1.000
_cell.angle_alpha   90.00
_cell.angle_beta   90.00
_cell.angle_gamma   90.00
#
_symmetry.space_group_name_H-M   'P 1'
#
loop_
_entity.id
_entity.type
_entity.pdbx_description
1 polymer ?
#
loop_
_entity_poly.entity_id
_entity_poly.type
_entity_poly.pdbx_seq_one_letter_code
_entity_poly.pdbx_strand_id
1 'polypeptide(L)' 'MHKSFSQKKRERGLKICFELKRRGWTQTRIARSLGVTQSAVHQIIFNRARSKRIRNFIASILQKEVTEIWRDRAKHFYH' A
#
# COMPACT_ATOMS: atom_id res chain seq x y z
N MET A 1 -11.94 23.33 0.40
CA MET A 1 -12.62 22.02 0.62
C MET A 1 -11.60 20.98 1.08
N HIS A 2 -11.67 20.50 2.32
CA HIS A 2 -10.80 19.40 2.78
C HIS A 2 -11.39 18.05 2.37
N LYS A 3 -10.60 17.24 1.63
CA LYS A 3 -11.03 15.89 1.23
C LYS A 3 -11.20 14.97 2.44
N SER A 4 -12.28 14.18 2.43
CA SER A 4 -12.56 13.15 3.44
C SER A 4 -11.42 12.12 3.55
N PHE A 5 -11.21 11.57 4.74
CA PHE A 5 -10.18 10.56 5.01
C PHE A 5 -10.34 9.31 4.13
N SER A 6 -11.58 8.92 3.82
CA SER A 6 -11.89 7.80 2.91
C SER A 6 -11.39 8.08 1.48
N GLN A 7 -11.62 9.32 0.99
CA GLN A 7 -11.17 9.76 -0.32
C GLN A 7 -9.65 9.82 -0.42
N LYS A 8 -8.96 10.32 0.61
CA LYS A 8 -7.49 10.34 0.67
C LYS A 8 -6.87 8.94 0.58
N LYS A 9 -7.46 7.94 1.26
CA LYS A 9 -7.02 6.54 1.17
C LYS A 9 -7.15 5.99 -0.24
N ARG A 10 -8.28 6.26 -0.91
CA ARG A 10 -8.53 5.82 -2.30
C ARG A 10 -7.54 6.46 -3.26
N GLU A 11 -7.31 7.77 -3.16
CA GLU A 11 -6.34 8.48 -4.00
C GLU A 11 -4.93 7.94 -3.84
N ARG A 12 -4.48 7.68 -2.60
CA ARG A 12 -3.19 7.03 -2.38
C ARG A 12 -3.14 5.63 -3.03
N GLY A 13 -4.17 4.82 -2.84
CA GLY A 13 -4.23 3.47 -3.43
C GLY A 13 -4.10 3.52 -4.95
N LEU A 14 -4.77 4.48 -5.60
CA LEU A 14 -4.65 4.70 -7.04
C LEU A 14 -3.22 5.13 -7.46
N LYS A 15 -2.58 6.02 -6.70
CA LYS A 15 -1.18 6.42 -6.95
C LYS A 15 -0.22 5.22 -6.84
N ILE A 16 -0.41 4.36 -5.84
CA ILE A 16 0.37 3.13 -5.70
C ILE A 16 0.19 2.24 -6.93
N CYS A 17 -1.06 2.00 -7.35
CA CYS A 17 -1.34 1.18 -8.54
C CYS A 17 -0.67 1.74 -9.80
N PHE A 18 -0.72 3.06 -9.99
CA PHE A 18 -0.11 3.73 -11.13
C PHE A 18 1.41 3.56 -11.14
N GLU A 19 2.08 3.84 -10.02
CA GLU A 19 3.54 3.71 -9.92
C GLU A 19 4.02 2.26 -10.05
N LEU A 20 3.29 1.30 -9.47
CA LEU A 20 3.56 -0.13 -9.67
C LEU A 20 3.46 -0.51 -11.15
N LYS A 21 2.39 -0.07 -11.83
CA LYS A 21 2.19 -0.34 -13.26
C LYS A 21 3.32 0.26 -14.11
N ARG A 22 3.77 1.49 -13.83
CA ARG A 22 4.91 2.11 -14.51
C ARG A 22 6.21 1.31 -14.37
N ARG A 23 6.37 0.57 -13.27
CA ARG A 23 7.53 -0.31 -13.00
C ARG A 23 7.31 -1.76 -13.48
N GLY A 24 6.23 -2.04 -14.21
CA GLY A 24 5.92 -3.40 -14.71
C GLY A 24 5.35 -4.35 -13.66
N TRP A 25 4.89 -3.85 -12.52
CA TRP A 25 4.30 -4.64 -11.44
C TRP A 25 2.78 -4.51 -11.39
N THR A 26 2.08 -5.63 -11.53
CA THR A 26 0.63 -5.72 -11.32
C THR A 26 0.33 -6.34 -9.96
N GLN A 27 -0.87 -6.10 -9.42
CA GLN A 27 -1.28 -6.72 -8.14
C GLN A 27 -1.25 -8.26 -8.22
N THR A 28 -1.61 -8.83 -9.38
CA THR A 28 -1.53 -10.27 -9.63
C THR A 28 -0.08 -10.77 -9.66
N ARG A 29 0.85 -10.03 -10.27
CA ARG A 29 2.27 -10.40 -10.28
C ARG A 29 2.85 -10.36 -8.87
N ILE A 30 2.54 -9.32 -8.10
CA ILE A 30 2.94 -9.20 -6.69
C ILE A 30 2.37 -10.36 -5.87
N ALA A 31 1.10 -10.68 -6.06
CA ALA A 31 0.43 -11.77 -5.37
C ALA A 31 1.11 -13.12 -5.65
N ARG A 32 1.43 -13.41 -6.92
CA ARG A 32 2.19 -14.60 -7.31
C ARG A 32 3.59 -14.64 -6.69
N SER A 33 4.33 -13.54 -6.73
CA SER A 33 5.66 -13.45 -6.12
C SER A 33 5.67 -13.70 -4.60
N LEU A 34 4.56 -13.41 -3.91
CA LEU A 34 4.44 -13.58 -2.46
C LEU A 34 3.68 -14.83 -2.04
N GLY A 35 3.10 -15.59 -2.98
CA GLY A 35 2.23 -16.73 -2.67
C GLY A 35 0.94 -16.33 -1.95
N VAL A 36 0.36 -15.16 -2.28
CA VAL A 36 -0.90 -14.65 -1.70
C VAL A 36 -1.95 -14.41 -2.77
N THR A 37 -3.18 -14.07 -2.37
CA THR A 37 -4.23 -13.69 -3.31
C THR A 37 -4.08 -12.24 -3.79
N GLN A 38 -4.55 -11.96 -5.00
CA GLN A 38 -4.61 -10.58 -5.51
C GLN A 38 -5.50 -9.69 -4.64
N SER A 39 -6.60 -10.24 -4.08
CA SER A 39 -7.46 -9.53 -3.13
C SER A 39 -6.70 -9.11 -1.87
N ALA A 40 -5.80 -9.94 -1.33
CA ALA A 40 -4.97 -9.55 -0.19
C ALA A 40 -4.10 -8.33 -0.52
N VAL A 41 -3.45 -8.31 -1.69
CA VAL A 41 -2.67 -7.16 -2.16
C VAL A 41 -3.56 -5.91 -2.29
N HIS A 42 -4.76 -6.05 -2.86
CA HIS A 42 -5.73 -4.96 -2.98
C HIS A 42 -6.10 -4.36 -1.62
N GLN A 43 -6.43 -5.19 -0.63
CA GLN A 43 -6.78 -4.74 0.72
C GLN A 43 -5.62 -3.97 1.38
N ILE A 44 -4.37 -4.34 1.12
CA ILE A 44 -3.19 -3.61 1.62
C ILE A 44 -3.01 -2.26 0.92
N ILE A 45 -3.10 -2.21 -0.42
CA ILE A 45 -2.94 -0.97 -1.20
C ILE A 45 -3.96 0.09 -0.75
N PHE A 46 -5.21 -0.32 -0.56
CA PHE A 46 -6.29 0.58 -0.09
C PHE A 46 -6.36 0.71 1.44
N ASN A 47 -5.39 0.13 2.16
CA ASN A 47 -5.22 0.24 3.60
C ASN A 47 -6.47 -0.16 4.40
N ARG A 48 -7.06 -1.28 3.96
CA ARG A 48 -8.17 -2.00 4.59
C ARG A 48 -7.68 -3.16 5.46
N ALA A 49 -6.48 -3.68 5.18
CA ALA A 49 -5.79 -4.67 6.00
C ALA A 49 -4.32 -4.27 6.25
N ARG A 50 -3.64 -4.99 7.15
CA ARG A 50 -2.22 -4.81 7.46
C ARG A 50 -1.45 -6.10 7.21
N SER A 51 -0.40 -6.02 6.40
CA SER A 51 0.57 -7.09 6.19
C SER A 51 1.93 -6.47 6.00
N LYS A 52 2.85 -6.71 6.95
CA LYS A 52 4.22 -6.19 6.88
C LYS A 52 4.93 -6.71 5.63
N ARG A 53 4.77 -8.00 5.32
CA ARG A 53 5.37 -8.65 4.14
C ARG A 53 4.94 -7.99 2.82
N ILE A 54 3.62 -7.79 2.61
CA ILE A 54 3.11 -7.17 1.38
C ILE A 54 3.53 -5.69 1.28
N ARG A 55 3.44 -4.94 2.40
CA ARG A 55 3.83 -3.53 2.42
C ARG A 55 5.32 -3.33 2.13
N ASN A 56 6.20 -4.12 2.77
CA ASN A 56 7.64 -4.06 2.53
C ASN A 56 7.98 -4.37 1.07
N PHE A 57 7.33 -5.38 0.49
CA PHE A 57 7.56 -5.75 -0.91
C PHE A 57 7.10 -4.66 -1.90
N ILE A 58 5.94 -4.04 -1.66
CA ILE A 58 5.49 -2.91 -2.48
C ILE A 58 6.43 -1.70 -2.28
N ALA A 59 6.85 -1.44 -1.04
CA ALA A 59 7.75 -0.35 -0.71
C ALA A 59 9.12 -0.51 -1.40
N SER A 60 9.67 -1.72 -1.43
CA SER A 60 10.92 -2.01 -2.14
C SER A 60 10.79 -1.82 -3.66
N ILE A 61 9.67 -2.23 -4.26
CA ILE A 61 9.40 -1.95 -5.69
C ILE A 61 9.37 -0.45 -5.96
N LEU A 62 8.74 0.31 -5.08
CA LEU A 62 8.58 1.76 -5.21
C LEU A 62 9.82 2.55 -4.77
N GLN A 63 10.82 1.89 -4.17
CA GLN A 63 12.02 2.51 -3.59
C GLN A 63 11.66 3.64 -2.61
N LYS A 64 10.74 3.34 -1.69
CA LYS A 64 10.28 4.25 -0.65
C LYS A 64 10.19 3.51 0.67
N GLU A 65 10.24 4.25 1.76
CA GLU A 65 9.94 3.71 3.07
C GLU A 65 8.44 3.38 3.20
N VAL A 66 8.13 2.33 3.97
CA VAL A 66 6.74 1.92 4.21
C VAL A 66 5.92 3.05 4.83
N THR A 67 6.54 3.85 5.70
CA THR A 67 5.92 4.99 6.39
C THR A 67 5.63 6.17 5.47
N GLU A 68 6.37 6.32 4.38
CA GLU A 68 6.10 7.34 3.36
C GLU A 68 4.85 7.00 2.54
N ILE A 69 4.63 5.71 2.28
CA ILE A 69 3.46 5.22 1.54
C ILE A 69 2.26 5.12 2.48
N TRP A 70 2.40 4.33 3.54
CA TRP A 70 1.40 4.15 4.58
C TRP A 70 1.85 4.89 5.83
N ARG A 71 1.47 6.17 5.93
CA ARG A 71 1.43 6.89 7.21
C ARG A 71 0.39 6.25 8.12
N ASP A 72 0.76 5.13 8.74
CA ASP A 72 0.05 4.66 9.91
C ASP A 72 0.22 5.74 10.97
N ARG A 73 -0.89 6.20 11.55
CA ARG A 73 -0.79 6.98 12.79
C ARG A 73 -0.13 6.04 13.78
N ALA A 74 1.16 6.22 14.03
CA ALA A 74 1.75 5.74 15.26
C ALA A 74 0.81 6.27 16.35
N LYS A 75 0.19 5.36 17.11
CA LYS A 75 -0.34 5.79 18.39
C LYS A 75 0.87 6.36 19.10
N HIS A 76 0.88 7.67 19.36
CA HIS A 76 1.74 8.23 20.40
C HIS A 76 1.38 7.43 21.66
N PHE A 77 2.17 6.41 21.95
CA PHE A 77 2.24 5.87 23.29
C PHE A 77 3.06 6.90 24.05
N TYR A 78 2.39 7.67 24.90
CA TYR A 78 3.02 8.44 25.95
C TYR A 78 3.79 7.46 26.84
N HIS A 79 5.08 7.72 27.04
CA HIS A 79 5.80 7.35 28.24
C HIS A 79 6.29 8.64 28.86
#